data_AF-A0A1F3BBN3-F1
#
_entry.id   AF-A0A1F3BBN3-F1
#
_cell.length_a   1.000
_cell.length_b   1.000
_cell.length_c   1.000
_cell.angle_alpha   90.00
_cell.angle_beta   90.00
_cell.angle_gamma   90.00
#
_symmetry.space_group_name_H-M   'P 1'
#
loop_
_entity.id
_entity.type
_entity.pdbx_description
1 polymer ?
#
loop_
_entity_poly.entity_id
_entity_poly.type
_entity_poly.pdbx_seq_one_letter_code
_entity_poly.pdbx_strand_id
1 'polypeptide(L)'
;MEANADVPAEAKTPQVEEKQQFIPWNALLEGKGVYIPYKSELMELRDRGFGALRNEKLYFTPYESFYLIEKQRIRVFDKKSEKELTLRDVVRKFSVGKPEIWIKYLVYRDLRDRGYIARESERNFDFDIYGKGPLRRLISIVYEGGEASLRKLQRLLAFAEKEKKELILAVVDRRTDIVYYTLASLRV
;
A
#
# COMPACT_ATOMS: atom_id res chain seq x y z
N MET A 1 37.49 4.16 -54.62
CA MET A 1 37.08 4.95 -53.44
C MET A 1 35.56 5.00 -53.49
N GLU A 2 34.97 3.85 -53.20
CA GLU A 2 34.25 3.50 -51.96
C GLU A 2 32.78 3.94 -52.02
N ALA A 3 31.94 2.95 -52.31
CA ALA A 3 30.49 3.05 -52.31
C ALA A 3 29.97 2.92 -50.88
N ASN A 4 29.14 3.88 -50.46
CA ASN A 4 28.36 3.78 -49.22
C ASN A 4 27.31 2.67 -49.37
N ALA A 5 27.43 1.63 -48.56
CA ALA A 5 26.35 0.68 -48.30
C ALA A 5 25.68 1.06 -46.98
N ASP A 6 24.41 1.45 -47.07
CA ASP A 6 23.49 1.59 -45.93
C ASP A 6 23.38 0.25 -45.19
N VAL A 7 23.74 0.23 -43.92
CA VAL A 7 23.47 -0.88 -43.01
C VAL A 7 22.16 -0.58 -42.29
N PRO A 8 21.12 -1.43 -42.36
CA PRO A 8 19.88 -1.19 -41.63
C PRO A 8 20.12 -1.39 -40.13
N ALA A 9 19.66 -0.42 -39.33
CA ALA A 9 19.66 -0.52 -37.88
C ALA A 9 18.78 -1.70 -37.42
N GLU A 10 19.40 -2.66 -36.71
CA GLU A 10 18.68 -3.73 -36.03
C GLU A 10 17.74 -3.14 -34.97
N ALA A 11 16.44 -3.19 -35.25
CA ALA A 11 15.41 -2.87 -34.29
C ALA A 11 15.44 -3.92 -33.17
N LYS A 12 15.97 -3.53 -32.00
CA LYS A 12 15.92 -4.36 -30.78
C LYS A 12 14.46 -4.68 -30.45
N THR A 13 14.11 -5.96 -30.55
CA THR A 13 12.82 -6.49 -30.14
C THR A 13 12.58 -6.14 -28.66
N PRO A 14 11.38 -5.65 -28.29
CA PRO A 14 11.08 -5.37 -26.88
C PRO A 14 11.17 -6.68 -26.09
N GLN A 15 12.06 -6.70 -25.09
CA GLN A 15 12.10 -7.77 -24.11
C GLN A 15 10.80 -7.71 -23.30
N VAL A 16 9.89 -8.63 -23.58
CA VAL A 16 8.70 -8.85 -22.76
C VAL A 16 9.20 -9.43 -21.44
N GLU A 17 9.20 -8.61 -20.39
CA GLU A 17 9.50 -9.06 -19.02
C GLU A 17 8.60 -10.25 -18.67
N GLU A 18 9.19 -11.43 -18.51
CA GLU A 18 8.50 -12.63 -18.06
C GLU A 18 7.88 -12.36 -16.68
N LYS A 19 6.56 -12.20 -16.64
CA LYS A 19 5.81 -12.11 -15.38
C LYS A 19 5.96 -13.43 -14.64
N GLN A 20 6.87 -13.45 -13.67
CA GLN A 20 7.07 -14.57 -12.75
C GLN A 20 5.72 -14.97 -12.15
N GLN A 21 5.23 -16.16 -12.52
CA GLN A 21 3.89 -16.62 -12.19
C GLN A 21 3.90 -17.14 -10.74
N PHE A 22 3.57 -16.26 -9.79
CA PHE A 22 3.48 -16.62 -8.38
C PHE A 22 2.24 -17.47 -8.11
N ILE A 23 2.37 -18.56 -7.34
CA ILE A 23 1.23 -19.33 -6.84
C ILE A 23 0.58 -18.53 -5.69
N PRO A 24 -0.69 -18.12 -5.80
CA PRO A 24 -1.34 -17.32 -4.76
C PRO A 24 -1.57 -18.15 -3.49
N TRP A 25 -1.39 -17.52 -2.34
CA TRP A 25 -1.70 -18.15 -1.05
C TRP A 25 -3.21 -18.16 -0.79
N ASN A 26 -3.72 -19.26 -0.24
CA ASN A 26 -5.12 -19.31 0.21
C ASN A 26 -5.21 -18.66 1.60
N ALA A 27 -5.94 -17.56 1.69
CA ALA A 27 -6.27 -16.83 2.90
C ALA A 27 -7.74 -17.06 3.28
N LEU A 28 -8.04 -16.95 4.57
CA LEU A 28 -9.38 -17.13 5.11
C LEU A 28 -9.92 -15.81 5.64
N LEU A 29 -11.17 -15.51 5.35
CA LEU A 29 -11.93 -14.42 5.94
C LEU A 29 -12.77 -14.94 7.11
N GLU A 30 -12.54 -14.39 8.30
CA GLU A 30 -13.28 -14.70 9.51
C GLU A 30 -13.63 -13.41 10.26
N GLY A 31 -14.93 -13.17 10.49
CA GLY A 31 -15.41 -11.94 11.11
C GLY A 31 -15.05 -10.70 10.28
N LYS A 32 -14.11 -9.90 10.79
CA LYS A 32 -13.54 -8.70 10.15
C LYS A 32 -12.02 -8.82 9.97
N GLY A 33 -11.49 -10.02 9.76
CA GLY A 33 -10.07 -10.23 9.49
C GLY A 33 -9.85 -11.20 8.34
N VAL A 34 -8.78 -10.95 7.58
CA VAL A 34 -8.23 -11.91 6.60
C VAL A 34 -6.92 -12.44 7.17
N TYR A 35 -6.70 -13.75 7.12
CA TYR A 35 -5.45 -14.34 7.59
C TYR A 35 -5.03 -15.58 6.79
N ILE A 36 -3.75 -15.94 6.89
CA ILE A 36 -3.24 -17.24 6.45
C ILE A 36 -2.68 -17.96 7.69
N PRO A 37 -3.03 -19.25 7.92
CA PRO A 37 -2.35 -20.07 8.92
C PRO A 37 -0.83 -20.07 8.67
N TYR A 38 -0.04 -19.78 9.70
CA TYR A 38 1.39 -19.53 9.54
C TYR A 38 2.13 -20.78 9.09
N LYS A 39 2.97 -20.62 8.07
CA LYS A 39 3.93 -21.60 7.55
C LYS A 39 5.24 -20.89 7.24
N SER A 40 6.37 -21.60 7.28
CA SER A 40 7.71 -21.05 7.02
C SER A 40 7.81 -20.30 5.69
N GLU A 41 7.04 -20.72 4.71
CA GLU A 41 7.01 -20.21 3.34
C GLU A 41 6.36 -18.81 3.25
N LEU A 42 5.69 -18.35 4.32
CA LEU A 42 5.14 -16.98 4.40
C LEU A 42 6.19 -15.93 4.80
N MET A 43 7.46 -16.32 5.01
CA MET A 43 8.53 -15.36 5.30
C MET A 43 8.64 -14.29 4.22
N GLU A 44 8.47 -14.63 2.94
CA GLU A 44 8.49 -13.66 1.83
C GLU A 44 7.48 -12.52 2.04
N LEU A 45 6.23 -12.85 2.38
CA LEU A 45 5.19 -11.84 2.61
C LEU A 45 5.55 -10.95 3.80
N ARG A 46 6.06 -11.55 4.88
CA ARG A 46 6.43 -10.82 6.09
C ARG A 46 7.64 -9.91 5.87
N ASP A 47 8.63 -10.36 5.12
CA ASP A 47 9.84 -9.60 4.81
C ASP A 47 9.53 -8.42 3.87
N ARG A 48 8.52 -8.59 3.00
CA ARG A 48 7.90 -7.48 2.24
C ARG A 48 6.98 -6.60 3.08
N GLY A 49 6.89 -6.88 4.38
CA GLY A 49 6.14 -6.10 5.37
C GLY A 49 4.63 -6.21 5.25
N PHE A 50 4.11 -7.36 4.81
CA PHE A 50 2.69 -7.68 4.85
C PHE A 50 2.35 -8.50 6.09
N GLY A 51 1.28 -8.08 6.76
CA GLY A 51 0.61 -8.79 7.83
C GLY A 51 1.31 -8.74 9.19
N ALA A 52 0.57 -9.17 10.21
CA ALA A 52 1.02 -9.26 11.59
C ALA A 52 0.81 -10.69 12.11
N LEU A 53 1.88 -11.32 12.61
CA LEU A 53 1.84 -12.67 13.17
C LEU A 53 1.19 -12.64 14.56
N ARG A 54 0.09 -13.38 14.74
CA ARG A 54 -0.58 -13.57 16.03
C ARG A 54 -1.14 -14.99 16.09
N ASN A 55 -0.91 -15.72 17.19
CA ASN A 55 -1.46 -17.07 17.39
C ASN A 55 -1.29 -17.99 16.17
N GLU A 56 -0.06 -18.06 15.64
CA GLU A 56 0.29 -18.86 14.45
C GLU A 56 -0.54 -18.53 13.20
N LYS A 57 -1.01 -17.29 13.08
CA LYS A 57 -1.73 -16.78 11.91
C LYS A 57 -1.13 -15.45 11.49
N LEU A 58 -0.92 -15.29 10.18
CA LEU A 58 -0.53 -14.02 9.59
C LEU A 58 -1.80 -13.26 9.22
N TYR A 59 -2.13 -12.23 10.00
CA TYR A 59 -3.31 -11.40 9.78
C TYR A 59 -3.00 -10.20 8.89
N PHE A 60 -3.91 -9.88 7.98
CA PHE A 60 -3.82 -8.72 7.11
C PHE A 60 -4.83 -7.66 7.51
N THR A 61 -4.40 -6.40 7.45
CA THR A 61 -5.29 -5.24 7.46
C THR A 61 -6.21 -5.25 6.22
N PRO A 62 -7.30 -4.46 6.20
CA PRO A 62 -8.11 -4.31 5.00
C PRO A 62 -7.28 -3.88 3.78
N TYR A 63 -6.38 -2.91 3.94
CA TYR A 63 -5.57 -2.38 2.84
C TYR A 63 -4.58 -3.42 2.28
N GLU A 64 -3.92 -4.18 3.16
CA GLU A 64 -3.05 -5.30 2.76
C GLU A 64 -3.86 -6.38 2.03
N SER A 65 -5.04 -6.72 2.53
CA SER A 65 -5.91 -7.73 1.93
C SER A 65 -6.32 -7.33 0.51
N PHE A 66 -6.81 -6.10 0.33
CA PHE A 66 -7.19 -5.58 -0.98
C PHE A 66 -6.01 -5.61 -1.95
N TYR A 67 -4.86 -5.11 -1.52
CA TYR A 67 -3.66 -5.03 -2.34
C TYR A 67 -3.17 -6.41 -2.77
N LEU A 68 -3.11 -7.37 -1.84
CA LEU A 68 -2.63 -8.72 -2.12
C LEU A 68 -3.58 -9.49 -3.04
N ILE A 69 -4.90 -9.27 -2.94
CA ILE A 69 -5.88 -9.83 -3.89
C ILE A 69 -5.68 -9.19 -5.27
N GLU A 70 -5.57 -7.86 -5.34
CA GLU A 70 -5.37 -7.12 -6.61
C GLU A 70 -4.10 -7.56 -7.34
N LYS A 71 -3.00 -7.76 -6.60
CA LYS A 71 -1.73 -8.27 -7.13
C LYS A 71 -1.70 -9.79 -7.30
N GLN A 72 -2.84 -10.48 -7.13
CA GLN A 72 -2.97 -11.93 -7.27
C GLN A 72 -1.98 -12.73 -6.41
N ARG A 73 -1.59 -12.19 -5.26
CA ARG A 73 -0.70 -12.84 -4.30
C ARG A 73 -1.44 -13.71 -3.29
N ILE A 74 -2.73 -13.43 -3.07
CA ILE A 74 -3.62 -14.26 -2.24
C ILE A 74 -4.97 -14.47 -2.94
N ARG A 75 -5.61 -15.60 -2.63
CA ARG A 75 -7.05 -15.84 -2.84
C ARG A 75 -7.72 -15.90 -1.47
N VAL A 76 -8.88 -15.27 -1.33
CA VAL A 76 -9.58 -15.19 -0.03
C VAL A 76 -10.82 -16.08 -0.07
N PHE A 77 -10.98 -16.94 0.92
CA PHE A 77 -12.16 -17.80 1.08
C PHE A 77 -12.91 -17.43 2.35
N ASP A 78 -14.24 -17.39 2.30
CA ASP A 78 -15.05 -17.23 3.50
C ASP A 78 -14.97 -18.52 4.35
N LYS A 79 -14.55 -18.40 5.62
CA LYS A 79 -14.31 -19.57 6.46
C LYS A 79 -15.55 -20.44 6.71
N LYS A 80 -16.76 -19.86 6.65
CA LYS A 80 -18.00 -20.58 6.95
C LYS A 80 -18.59 -21.27 5.73
N SER A 81 -18.57 -20.59 4.59
CA SER A 81 -19.19 -21.08 3.36
C SER A 81 -18.20 -21.74 2.39
N GLU A 82 -16.89 -21.63 2.68
CA GLU A 82 -15.77 -22.09 1.84
C GLU A 82 -15.75 -21.47 0.42
N LYS A 83 -16.60 -20.46 0.19
CA LYS A 83 -16.68 -19.78 -1.09
C LYS A 83 -15.52 -18.80 -1.26
N GLU A 84 -14.91 -18.80 -2.44
CA GLU A 84 -13.95 -17.77 -2.84
C GLU A 84 -14.63 -16.40 -2.95
N LEU A 85 -14.00 -15.39 -2.36
CA LEU A 85 -14.45 -14.00 -2.34
C LEU A 85 -13.63 -13.18 -3.34
N THR A 86 -14.32 -12.41 -4.18
CA THR A 86 -13.65 -11.46 -5.08
C THR A 86 -13.14 -10.25 -4.32
N LEU A 87 -12.22 -9.47 -4.92
CA LEU A 87 -11.81 -8.16 -4.37
C LEU A 87 -13.03 -7.29 -4.02
N ARG A 88 -14.03 -7.26 -4.90
CA ARG A 88 -15.27 -6.50 -4.69
C ARG A 88 -16.02 -6.97 -3.45
N ASP A 89 -16.11 -8.27 -3.21
CA ASP A 89 -16.77 -8.82 -2.02
C ASP A 89 -16.03 -8.43 -0.74
N VAL A 90 -14.71 -8.53 -0.75
CA VAL A 90 -13.84 -8.19 0.39
C VAL A 90 -13.89 -6.67 0.68
N VAL A 91 -13.80 -5.82 -0.35
CA VAL A 91 -13.95 -4.35 -0.24
C VAL A 91 -15.32 -4.00 0.32
N ARG A 92 -16.40 -4.59 -0.22
CA ARG A 92 -17.76 -4.36 0.29
C ARG A 92 -17.84 -4.74 1.76
N LYS A 93 -17.32 -5.90 2.17
CA LYS A 93 -17.35 -6.38 3.56
C LYS A 93 -16.69 -5.40 4.53
N PHE A 94 -15.54 -4.84 4.15
CA PHE A 94 -14.75 -3.97 5.03
C PHE A 94 -15.17 -2.50 5.00
N SER A 95 -15.72 -2.02 3.88
CA SER A 95 -16.00 -0.59 3.67
C SER A 95 -17.44 -0.17 3.96
N VAL A 96 -18.32 -1.09 4.40
CA VAL A 96 -19.72 -0.73 4.74
C VAL A 96 -19.75 0.38 5.80
N GLY A 97 -20.35 1.52 5.46
CA GLY A 97 -20.47 2.68 6.33
C GLY A 97 -19.15 3.43 6.58
N LYS A 98 -18.10 3.14 5.80
CA LYS A 98 -16.74 3.64 5.99
C LYS A 98 -16.07 4.02 4.65
N PRO A 99 -16.54 5.08 3.97
CA PRO A 99 -16.01 5.48 2.67
C PRO A 99 -14.50 5.82 2.71
N GLU A 100 -13.99 6.25 3.86
CA GLU A 100 -12.57 6.57 4.07
C GLU A 100 -11.63 5.37 3.84
N ILE A 101 -12.12 4.14 4.04
CA ILE A 101 -11.31 2.93 3.82
C ILE A 101 -10.87 2.81 2.37
N TRP A 102 -11.75 3.14 1.43
CA TRP A 102 -11.42 3.07 0.01
C TRP A 102 -10.35 4.08 -0.37
N ILE A 103 -10.46 5.31 0.12
CA ILE A 103 -9.47 6.34 -0.23
C ILE A 103 -8.13 6.06 0.43
N LYS A 104 -8.12 5.62 1.69
CA LYS A 104 -6.91 5.12 2.36
C LYS A 104 -6.27 3.97 1.58
N TYR A 105 -7.08 3.08 1.01
CA TYR A 105 -6.58 2.02 0.14
C TYR A 105 -5.91 2.57 -1.13
N LEU A 106 -6.47 3.59 -1.79
CA LEU A 106 -5.85 4.17 -2.99
C LEU A 106 -4.45 4.74 -2.68
N VAL A 107 -4.31 5.45 -1.57
CA VAL A 107 -3.01 5.96 -1.09
C VAL A 107 -2.07 4.80 -0.73
N TYR A 108 -2.57 3.79 -0.01
CA TYR A 108 -1.79 2.59 0.33
C TYR A 108 -1.27 1.87 -0.92
N ARG A 109 -2.12 1.69 -1.95
CA ARG A 109 -1.77 1.05 -3.22
C ARG A 109 -0.69 1.84 -3.93
N ASP A 110 -0.85 3.15 -4.08
CA ASP A 110 0.15 4.00 -4.74
C ASP A 110 1.51 3.96 -4.00
N LEU A 111 1.51 4.01 -2.67
CA LEU A 111 2.73 3.86 -1.86
C LEU A 111 3.41 2.50 -2.08
N ARG A 112 2.63 1.41 -2.07
CA ARG A 112 3.16 0.05 -2.29
C ARG A 112 3.66 -0.17 -3.71
N ASP A 113 2.96 0.36 -4.70
CA ASP A 113 3.35 0.29 -6.12
C ASP A 113 4.66 1.09 -6.37
N ARG A 114 4.86 2.18 -5.62
CA ARG A 114 6.14 2.92 -5.61
C ARG A 114 7.27 2.18 -4.88
N GLY A 115 7.02 1.01 -4.30
CA GLY A 115 8.02 0.19 -3.61
C GLY A 115 8.24 0.56 -2.14
N TYR A 116 7.38 1.38 -1.54
CA TYR A 116 7.42 1.59 -0.09
C TYR A 116 6.80 0.39 0.63
N ILE A 117 7.30 0.12 1.83
CA ILE A 117 6.57 -0.71 2.78
C ILE A 117 5.71 0.23 3.62
N ALA A 118 4.39 0.09 3.49
CA ALA A 118 3.40 0.90 4.19
C ALA A 118 2.68 0.07 5.27
N ARG A 119 2.57 0.61 6.48
CA ARG A 119 1.81 0.05 7.60
C ARG A 119 0.84 1.09 8.13
N GLU A 120 -0.33 0.66 8.59
CA GLU A 120 -1.26 1.55 9.27
C GLU A 120 -0.60 2.13 10.52
N SER A 121 -0.75 3.44 10.74
CA SER A 121 -0.17 4.09 11.91
C SER A 121 -1.10 3.89 13.10
N GLU A 122 -0.55 3.50 14.25
CA GLU A 122 -1.29 3.44 15.53
C GLU A 122 -1.46 4.83 16.17
N ARG A 123 -1.03 5.89 15.49
CA ARG A 123 -1.03 7.28 15.96
C ARG A 123 -2.01 8.11 15.13
N ASN A 124 -2.02 9.44 15.33
CA ASN A 124 -2.89 10.37 14.59
C ASN A 124 -2.54 10.53 13.07
N PHE A 125 -1.78 9.60 12.51
CA PHE A 125 -1.39 9.55 11.09
C PHE A 125 -2.12 8.39 10.42
N ASP A 126 -2.11 8.37 9.09
CA ASP A 126 -2.76 7.30 8.34
C ASP A 126 -1.81 6.11 8.11
N PHE A 127 -0.55 6.38 7.74
CA PHE A 127 0.45 5.33 7.51
C PHE A 127 1.84 5.70 8.02
N ASP A 128 2.59 4.68 8.45
CA ASP A 128 4.04 4.70 8.62
C ASP A 128 4.67 4.02 7.39
N ILE A 129 5.60 4.70 6.70
CA ILE A 129 6.27 4.16 5.51
C ILE A 129 7.80 4.09 5.64
N TYR A 130 8.39 3.10 4.99
CA TYR A 130 9.84 2.86 4.91
C TYR A 130 10.23 2.19 3.58
N GLY A 131 11.54 2.05 3.33
CA GLY A 131 12.08 1.31 2.16
C GLY A 131 12.86 2.16 1.15
N LYS A 132 12.69 3.49 1.13
CA LYS A 132 13.49 4.41 0.30
C LYS A 132 14.34 5.34 1.16
N GLY A 133 15.53 4.85 1.50
CA GLY A 133 16.51 5.53 2.35
C GLY A 133 16.31 5.27 3.85
N PRO A 134 17.16 5.88 4.70
CA PRO A 134 17.17 5.64 6.14
C PRO A 134 16.01 6.31 6.87
N LEU A 135 15.40 7.33 6.27
CA LEU A 135 14.34 8.14 6.89
C LEU A 135 12.99 7.41 6.87
N ARG A 136 12.44 7.20 8.06
CA ARG A 136 11.04 6.78 8.25
C ARG A 136 10.14 7.99 8.03
N ARG A 137 9.01 7.80 7.35
CA ARG A 137 8.06 8.87 7.06
C ARG A 137 6.67 8.54 7.60
N LEU A 138 5.96 9.59 7.99
CA LEU A 138 4.58 9.53 8.44
C LEU A 138 3.70 10.15 7.36
N ILE A 139 2.68 9.43 6.95
CA ILE A 139 1.70 9.89 5.96
C ILE A 139 0.45 10.38 6.69
N SER A 140 0.00 11.58 6.36
CA SER A 140 -1.35 12.04 6.69
C SER A 140 -2.11 12.37 5.41
N ILE A 141 -3.30 11.81 5.26
CA ILE A 141 -4.16 12.00 4.10
C ILE A 141 -5.03 13.23 4.30
N VAL A 142 -5.05 14.09 3.29
CA VAL A 142 -5.88 15.29 3.23
C VAL A 142 -6.78 15.18 2.01
N TYR A 143 -8.08 15.34 2.20
CA TYR A 143 -9.08 15.26 1.13
C TYR A 143 -9.41 16.65 0.62
N GLU A 144 -9.46 16.81 -0.70
CA GLU A 144 -9.98 18.04 -1.29
C GLU A 144 -11.46 18.23 -0.95
N GLY A 145 -11.79 19.37 -0.32
CA GLY A 145 -13.13 19.64 0.22
C GLY A 145 -13.42 19.02 1.58
N GLY A 146 -12.47 18.29 2.17
CA GLY A 146 -12.52 17.87 3.57
C GLY A 146 -12.04 18.96 4.53
N GLU A 147 -12.36 18.82 5.82
CA GLU A 147 -11.87 19.74 6.84
C GLU A 147 -10.36 19.52 7.09
N ALA A 148 -9.56 20.51 6.70
CA ALA A 148 -8.15 20.60 7.08
C ALA A 148 -7.97 21.75 8.08
N SER A 149 -7.45 21.46 9.27
CA SER A 149 -7.11 22.51 10.24
C SER A 149 -5.60 22.67 10.36
N LEU A 150 -5.13 23.92 10.30
CA LEU A 150 -3.73 24.26 10.51
C LEU A 150 -3.23 23.77 11.87
N ARG A 151 -4.08 23.85 12.90
CA ARG A 151 -3.79 23.30 14.24
C ARG A 151 -3.50 21.79 14.23
N LYS A 152 -4.27 21.00 13.47
CA LYS A 152 -3.99 19.56 13.30
C LYS A 152 -2.64 19.36 12.62
N LEU A 153 -2.38 20.07 11.53
CA LEU A 153 -1.12 19.96 10.80
C LEU A 153 0.10 20.33 11.67
N GLN A 154 0.00 21.41 12.46
CA GLN A 154 1.04 21.81 13.41
C GLN A 154 1.33 20.72 14.46
N ARG A 155 0.28 20.07 15.00
CA ARG A 155 0.45 18.96 15.95
C ARG A 155 1.10 17.74 15.31
N LEU A 156 0.70 17.40 14.08
CA LEU A 156 1.29 16.31 13.32
C LEU A 156 2.77 16.60 13.01
N LEU A 157 3.09 17.83 12.60
CA LEU A 157 4.46 18.25 12.31
C LEU A 157 5.35 18.18 13.55
N ALA A 158 4.91 18.78 14.66
CA ALA A 158 5.65 18.76 15.93
C ALA A 158 5.91 17.31 16.41
N PHE A 159 4.93 16.42 16.22
CA PHE A 159 5.11 15.01 16.52
C PHE A 159 6.15 14.34 15.62
N ALA A 160 6.07 14.56 14.30
CA ALA A 160 7.00 13.97 13.34
C ALA A 160 8.45 14.42 13.61
N GLU A 161 8.66 15.71 13.88
CA GLU A 161 9.97 16.28 14.23
C GLU A 161 10.54 15.67 15.52
N LYS A 162 9.70 15.53 16.56
CA LYS A 162 10.09 14.89 17.83
C LYS A 162 10.56 13.45 17.61
N GLU A 163 9.87 12.70 16.75
CA GLU A 163 10.21 11.32 16.42
C GLU A 163 11.32 11.20 15.36
N LYS A 164 11.89 12.32 14.90
CA LYS A 164 12.89 12.38 13.83
C LYS A 164 12.41 11.68 12.54
N LYS A 165 11.12 11.83 12.22
CA LYS A 165 10.48 11.32 11.00
C LYS A 165 10.06 12.49 10.10
N GLU A 166 10.02 12.27 8.79
CA GLU A 166 9.44 13.25 7.86
C GLU A 166 7.91 13.13 7.84
N LEU A 167 7.21 14.27 7.88
CA LEU A 167 5.78 14.31 7.64
C LEU A 167 5.50 14.55 6.17
N ILE A 168 4.76 13.63 5.56
CA ILE A 168 4.27 13.73 4.19
C ILE A 168 2.74 13.85 4.21
N LEU A 169 2.22 14.84 3.50
CA LEU A 169 0.79 14.99 3.24
C LEU A 169 0.47 14.31 1.91
N ALA A 170 -0.44 13.35 1.93
CA ALA A 170 -1.02 12.76 0.73
C ALA A 170 -2.35 13.47 0.45
N VAL A 171 -2.33 14.43 -0.48
CA VAL A 171 -3.50 15.19 -0.88
C VAL A 171 -4.22 14.42 -1.97
N VAL A 172 -5.48 14.06 -1.71
CA VAL A 172 -6.33 13.34 -2.65
C VAL A 172 -7.41 14.28 -3.16
N ASP A 173 -7.44 14.47 -4.47
CA ASP A 173 -8.42 15.33 -5.15
C ASP A 173 -9.77 14.60 -5.36
N ARG A 174 -10.76 15.32 -5.89
CA ARG A 174 -12.09 14.72 -6.19
C ARG A 174 -12.08 13.64 -7.28
N ARG A 175 -11.03 13.58 -8.11
CA ARG A 175 -10.83 12.60 -9.19
C ARG A 175 -9.94 11.44 -8.77
N THR A 176 -9.54 11.39 -7.50
CA THR A 176 -8.64 10.39 -6.91
C THR A 176 -7.18 10.48 -7.36
N ASP A 177 -6.78 11.63 -7.90
CA ASP A 177 -5.37 11.95 -8.12
C ASP A 177 -4.69 12.22 -6.77
N ILE A 178 -3.49 11.66 -6.59
CA ILE A 178 -2.74 11.72 -5.34
C ILE A 178 -1.47 12.54 -5.54
N VAL A 179 -1.33 13.61 -4.74
CA VAL A 179 -0.13 14.45 -4.72
C VAL A 179 0.50 14.42 -3.33
N TYR A 180 1.82 14.25 -3.27
CA TYR A 180 2.56 14.18 -2.01
C TYR A 180 3.33 15.47 -1.75
N TYR A 181 3.15 16.05 -0.57
CA TYR A 181 3.89 17.22 -0.11
C TYR A 181 4.68 16.89 1.16
N THR A 182 5.93 17.32 1.24
CA THR A 182 6.70 17.26 2.49
C THR A 182 6.40 18.51 3.30
N LEU A 183 6.02 18.32 4.56
CA LEU A 183 5.82 19.42 5.49
C LEU A 183 7.01 19.50 6.45
N ALA A 184 7.64 20.67 6.54
CA ALA A 184 8.76 20.94 7.42
C ALA A 184 8.57 22.29 8.10
N SER A 185 9.10 22.45 9.32
CA SER A 185 9.18 23.78 9.93
C SER A 185 10.22 24.63 9.20
N LEU A 186 9.84 25.87 8.88
CA LEU A 186 10.79 26.87 8.44
C LEU A 186 11.26 27.65 9.67
N ARG A 187 12.55 27.59 9.96
CA ARG A 187 13.19 28.49 10.92
C ARG A 187 13.74 29.67 10.13
N VAL A 188 13.09 30.82 10.27
CA VAL A 188 13.57 32.11 9.77
C VAL A 188 14.24 32.85 10.93
#